data_AF-A0A951ZF94-F1
#
_entry.id   AF-A0A951ZF94-F1
#
_cell.length_a   1.000
_cell.length_b   1.000
_cell.length_c   1.000
_cell.angle_alpha   90.00
_cell.angle_beta   90.00
_cell.angle_gamma   90.00
#
_symmetry.space_group_name_H-M   'P 1'
#
loop_
_entity.id
_entity.type
_entity.pdbx_description
1 polymer ?
#
loop_
_entity_poly.entity_id
_entity_poly.type
_entity_poly.pdbx_seq_one_letter_code
_entity_poly.pdbx_strand_id
1 'polypeptide(L)'
;MPRRPSISCREFRRQHVEYVDGFLVGDALMACERHLDQCDACRRHDTLIRRSLLALQALPTITPSPDFGRRLQARLAADSARLVPIPARGIRWGIAAAMLAASVALLIAAPKPAPSGGTVKMVRMPAMRVVTPTTPTTPAAFVASAPAVVALTADSTNRPAEAQRAHRRANASTGARFEALPGQAPLRTAPSAGTTSSVRLQAVTYVGQ
;
A
#
# COMPACT_ATOMS: atom_id res chain seq x y z
N MET A 1 -19.89 -30.02 7.69
CA MET A 1 -18.90 -29.46 8.63
C MET A 1 -18.08 -28.41 7.91
N PRO A 2 -18.07 -27.13 8.33
CA PRO A 2 -17.20 -26.15 7.69
C PRO A 2 -15.74 -26.53 7.95
N ARG A 3 -14.96 -26.73 6.89
CA ARG A 3 -13.49 -26.88 6.99
C ARG A 3 -12.98 -25.59 7.65
N ARG A 4 -12.19 -25.72 8.72
CA ARG A 4 -11.50 -24.56 9.31
C ARG A 4 -10.60 -23.96 8.23
N PRO A 5 -10.71 -22.67 7.92
CA PRO A 5 -9.79 -22.02 7.01
C PRO A 5 -8.38 -22.09 7.59
N SER A 6 -7.39 -22.23 6.70
CA SER A 6 -5.97 -22.38 7.06
C SER A 6 -5.42 -21.18 7.83
N ILE A 7 -6.06 -20.01 7.73
CA ILE A 7 -5.81 -18.84 8.57
C ILE A 7 -7.09 -18.44 9.31
N SER A 8 -6.91 -17.91 10.53
CA SER A 8 -8.03 -17.41 11.35
C SER A 8 -8.54 -16.06 10.85
N CYS A 9 -9.80 -15.70 11.17
CA CYS A 9 -10.34 -14.39 10.81
C CYS A 9 -9.53 -13.23 11.42
N ARG A 10 -8.95 -13.44 12.61
CA ARG A 10 -8.08 -12.45 13.26
C ARG A 10 -6.81 -12.23 12.46
N GLU A 11 -6.19 -13.31 12.00
CA GLU A 11 -4.96 -13.24 11.20
C GLU A 11 -5.23 -12.57 9.86
N PHE A 12 -6.30 -12.98 9.16
CA PHE A 12 -6.72 -12.32 7.93
C PHE A 12 -6.90 -10.81 8.12
N ARG A 13 -7.60 -10.37 9.17
CA ARG A 13 -7.81 -8.94 9.45
C ARG A 13 -6.51 -8.18 9.73
N ARG A 14 -5.50 -8.84 10.30
CA ARG A 14 -4.18 -8.24 10.53
C ARG A 14 -3.43 -8.03 9.21
N GLN A 15 -3.53 -8.99 8.30
CA GLN A 15 -2.87 -8.96 6.99
C GLN A 15 -3.71 -8.27 5.89
N HIS A 16 -4.92 -7.81 6.21
CA HIS A 16 -5.88 -7.35 5.20
C HIS A 16 -5.41 -6.10 4.46
N VAL A 17 -4.70 -5.19 5.13
CA VAL A 17 -4.15 -3.98 4.48
C VAL A 17 -3.11 -4.37 3.43
N GLU A 18 -2.14 -5.21 3.81
CA GLU A 18 -1.13 -5.73 2.88
C GLU A 18 -1.74 -6.54 1.73
N TYR A 19 -2.82 -7.27 2.00
CA TYR A 19 -3.59 -7.99 0.99
C TYR A 19 -4.25 -7.04 -0.02
N VAL A 20 -4.90 -5.97 0.46
CA VAL A 20 -5.60 -4.98 -0.39
C VAL A 20 -4.61 -4.16 -1.22
N ASP A 21 -3.47 -3.80 -0.62
CA ASP A 21 -2.42 -3.02 -1.28
C ASP A 21 -1.55 -3.87 -2.22
N GLY A 22 -1.73 -5.20 -2.23
CA GLY A 22 -1.00 -6.12 -3.11
C GLY A 22 0.44 -6.41 -2.67
N PHE A 23 0.76 -6.22 -1.39
CA PHE A 23 2.09 -6.50 -0.82
C PHE A 23 2.27 -7.94 -0.36
N LEU A 24 1.19 -8.71 -0.21
CA LEU A 24 1.28 -10.14 0.10
C LEU A 24 1.70 -10.95 -1.13
N VAL A 25 2.58 -11.93 -0.91
CA VAL A 25 3.07 -12.85 -1.94
C VAL A 25 3.06 -14.30 -1.46
N GLY A 26 3.06 -15.24 -2.39
CA GLY A 26 3.20 -16.68 -2.12
C GLY A 26 2.09 -17.24 -1.23
N ASP A 27 2.48 -18.02 -0.23
CA ASP A 27 1.55 -18.76 0.64
C ASP A 27 0.61 -17.85 1.43
N ALA A 28 1.08 -16.65 1.82
CA ALA A 28 0.26 -15.70 2.57
C ALA A 28 -0.90 -15.15 1.73
N LEU A 29 -0.64 -14.86 0.44
CA LEU A 29 -1.68 -14.44 -0.50
C LEU A 29 -2.71 -15.56 -0.70
N MET A 30 -2.24 -16.77 -1.02
CA MET A 30 -3.10 -17.94 -1.24
C MET A 30 -3.95 -18.29 -0.01
N ALA A 31 -3.40 -18.10 1.19
CA ALA A 31 -4.13 -18.31 2.44
C ALA A 31 -5.24 -17.28 2.65
N CYS A 32 -5.00 -16.01 2.31
CA CYS A 32 -5.99 -14.94 2.36
C CYS A 32 -7.13 -15.17 1.35
N GLU A 33 -6.80 -15.50 0.10
CA GLU A 33 -7.79 -15.81 -0.94
C GLU A 33 -8.69 -16.98 -0.53
N ARG A 34 -8.08 -18.07 -0.07
CA ARG A 34 -8.82 -19.24 0.42
C ARG A 34 -9.71 -18.91 1.63
N HIS A 35 -9.25 -18.03 2.51
CA HIS A 35 -10.05 -17.59 3.65
C HIS A 35 -11.27 -16.78 3.19
N LEU A 36 -11.12 -15.89 2.21
CA LEU A 36 -12.23 -15.13 1.61
C LEU A 36 -13.27 -16.03 0.95
N ASP A 37 -12.82 -17.12 0.33
CA ASP A 37 -13.72 -18.12 -0.27
C ASP A 37 -14.56 -18.87 0.77
N GLN A 38 -14.04 -19.03 1.99
CA GLN A 38 -14.65 -19.85 3.03
C GLN A 38 -15.36 -19.05 4.12
N CYS A 39 -15.07 -17.75 4.25
CA CYS A 39 -15.59 -16.90 5.33
C CYS A 39 -16.37 -15.69 4.80
N ASP A 40 -17.70 -15.78 4.84
CA ASP A 40 -18.59 -14.69 4.41
C ASP A 40 -18.40 -13.39 5.21
N ALA A 41 -18.07 -13.49 6.49
CA ALA A 41 -17.82 -12.32 7.33
C ALA A 41 -16.59 -11.52 6.84
N CYS A 42 -15.50 -12.20 6.49
CA CYS A 42 -14.31 -11.57 5.93
C CYS A 42 -14.54 -11.10 4.49
N ARG A 43 -15.31 -11.84 3.68
CA ARG A 43 -15.70 -11.41 2.32
C ARG A 43 -16.48 -10.10 2.32
N ARG A 44 -17.44 -9.95 3.25
CA ARG A 44 -18.20 -8.69 3.42
C ARG A 44 -17.29 -7.53 3.86
N HIS A 45 -16.34 -7.82 4.76
CA HIS A 45 -15.35 -6.84 5.20
C HIS A 45 -14.48 -6.35 4.04
N ASP A 46 -13.91 -7.26 3.26
CA ASP A 46 -13.10 -6.93 2.08
C ASP A 46 -13.89 -6.07 1.07
N THR A 47 -15.13 -6.48 0.78
CA THR A 47 -16.03 -5.74 -0.12
C THR A 47 -16.29 -4.30 0.39
N LEU A 48 -16.52 -4.13 1.69
CA LEU A 48 -16.74 -2.81 2.30
C LEU A 48 -15.51 -1.92 2.17
N ILE A 49 -14.32 -2.46 2.46
CA ILE A 49 -13.06 -1.72 2.38
C ILE A 49 -12.79 -1.30 0.93
N ARG A 50 -12.89 -2.23 -0.03
CA ARG A 50 -12.68 -1.93 -1.46
C ARG A 50 -13.66 -0.89 -2.00
N ARG A 51 -14.94 -0.97 -1.61
CA ARG A 51 -15.94 0.06 -1.96
C ARG A 51 -15.62 1.42 -1.35
N SER A 52 -15.13 1.44 -0.11
CA SER A 52 -14.71 2.68 0.55
C SER A 52 -13.52 3.32 -0.16
N LEU A 53 -12.55 2.50 -0.60
CA LEU A 53 -11.40 2.97 -1.39
C LEU A 53 -11.84 3.54 -2.74
N LEU A 54 -12.78 2.89 -3.44
CA LEU A 54 -13.33 3.42 -4.69
C LEU A 54 -14.05 4.76 -4.47
N ALA A 55 -14.79 4.92 -3.38
CA ALA A 55 -15.42 6.19 -3.03
C ALA A 55 -14.38 7.29 -2.76
N LEU A 56 -13.27 6.95 -2.10
CA LEU A 56 -12.16 7.88 -1.86
C LEU A 56 -11.45 8.28 -3.16
N GLN A 57 -11.27 7.35 -4.09
CA GLN A 57 -10.67 7.60 -5.40
C GLN A 57 -11.54 8.49 -6.30
N ALA A 58 -12.85 8.54 -6.03
CA ALA A 58 -13.78 9.40 -6.75
C ALA A 58 -13.77 10.86 -6.26
N LEU A 59 -13.04 11.19 -5.19
CA LEU A 59 -12.91 12.59 -4.74
C LEU A 59 -12.10 13.41 -5.76
N PRO A 60 -12.38 14.71 -5.88
CA PRO A 60 -11.63 15.59 -6.75
C PRO A 60 -10.14 15.60 -6.36
N THR A 61 -9.28 15.51 -7.37
CA THR A 61 -7.83 15.55 -7.17
C THR A 61 -7.43 16.85 -6.51
N ILE A 62 -6.72 16.75 -5.39
CA ILE A 62 -6.19 17.91 -4.68
C ILE A 62 -5.05 18.51 -5.51
N THR A 63 -5.18 19.77 -5.93
CA THR A 63 -4.09 20.49 -6.60
C THR A 63 -3.08 20.96 -5.55
N PRO A 64 -1.82 20.49 -5.57
CA PRO A 64 -0.82 20.96 -4.64
C PRO A 64 -0.45 22.43 -4.91
N SER A 65 0.07 23.13 -3.90
CA SER A 65 0.60 24.50 -4.09
C SER A 65 1.69 24.49 -5.17
N PRO A 66 1.82 25.54 -6.00
CA PRO A 66 2.82 25.58 -7.10
C PRO A 66 4.26 25.31 -6.62
N ASP A 67 4.61 25.73 -5.40
CA ASP A 67 5.92 25.49 -4.78
C ASP A 67 6.14 24.09 -4.19
N PHE A 68 5.09 23.26 -4.13
CA PHE A 68 5.16 21.97 -3.43
C PHE A 68 6.20 21.05 -4.05
N GLY A 69 6.21 20.93 -5.38
CA GLY A 69 7.16 20.07 -6.09
C GLY A 69 8.61 20.47 -5.80
N ARG A 70 8.90 21.77 -5.84
CA ARG A 70 10.23 22.31 -5.50
C ARG A 70 10.65 21.98 -4.07
N ARG A 71 9.76 22.20 -3.08
CA ARG A 71 10.03 21.88 -1.67
C ARG A 71 10.21 20.37 -1.45
N LEU A 72 9.41 19.55 -2.13
CA LEU A 72 9.49 18.10 -2.06
C LEU A 72 10.84 17.60 -2.59
N GLN A 73 11.26 18.06 -3.77
CA GLN A 73 12.55 17.69 -4.35
C GLN A 73 13.72 18.11 -3.46
N ALA A 74 13.68 19.34 -2.91
CA ALA A 74 14.73 19.80 -2.00
C ALA A 74 14.83 18.93 -0.74
N ARG A 75 13.71 18.48 -0.18
CA ARG A 75 13.69 17.55 0.96
C ARG A 75 14.21 16.17 0.57
N LEU A 76 13.75 15.60 -0.54
CA LEU A 76 14.22 14.30 -1.02
C LEU A 76 15.73 14.29 -1.30
N ALA A 77 16.28 15.39 -1.82
CA ALA A 77 17.72 15.53 -2.02
C ALA A 77 18.50 15.64 -0.69
N ALA A 78 17.94 16.35 0.29
CA ALA A 78 18.53 16.44 1.62
C ALA A 78 18.51 15.08 2.34
N ASP A 79 17.46 14.29 2.17
CA ASP A 79 17.33 12.96 2.75
C ASP A 79 18.22 11.95 2.03
N SER A 80 18.29 11.97 0.70
CA SER A 80 19.18 11.07 -0.05
C SER A 80 20.66 11.33 0.26
N ALA A 81 21.04 12.58 0.57
CA ALA A 81 22.38 12.92 1.04
C ALA A 81 22.68 12.38 2.46
N ARG A 82 21.65 12.08 3.27
CA ARG A 82 21.79 11.48 4.61
C ARG A 82 21.83 9.95 4.58
N LEU A 83 21.32 9.33 3.53
CA LEU A 83 21.50 7.89 3.34
C LEU A 83 22.98 7.65 3.06
N VAL A 84 23.63 6.90 3.96
CA VAL A 84 25.02 6.47 3.75
C VAL A 84 25.03 5.59 2.49
N PRO A 85 25.78 5.95 1.44
CA PRO A 85 25.89 5.10 0.27
C PRO A 85 26.51 3.78 0.70
N ILE A 86 25.80 2.66 0.50
CA ILE A 86 26.39 1.34 0.67
C ILE A 86 27.54 1.27 -0.34
N PRO A 87 28.79 1.02 0.10
CA PRO A 87 29.94 1.09 -0.79
C PRO A 87 29.84 -0.03 -1.84
N ALA A 88 29.39 0.33 -3.04
CA ALA A 88 29.24 -0.59 -4.16
C ALA A 88 30.54 -1.33 -4.52
N ARG A 89 31.69 -0.76 -4.16
CA ARG A 89 33.01 -1.42 -4.28
C ARG A 89 33.07 -2.69 -3.43
N GLY A 90 32.64 -2.66 -2.16
CA GLY A 90 32.69 -3.83 -1.27
C GLY A 90 31.79 -4.99 -1.75
N ILE A 91 30.61 -4.65 -2.28
CA ILE A 91 29.66 -5.65 -2.81
C ILE A 91 30.21 -6.32 -4.08
N ARG A 92 30.80 -5.55 -5.00
CA ARG A 92 31.35 -6.09 -6.26
C ARG A 92 32.49 -7.08 -6.01
N TRP A 93 33.41 -6.76 -5.10
CA TRP A 93 34.47 -7.68 -4.71
C TRP A 93 33.93 -8.90 -3.96
N GLY A 94 32.91 -8.71 -3.11
CA GLY A 94 32.23 -9.83 -2.44
C GLY A 94 31.59 -10.82 -3.42
N ILE A 95 30.88 -10.32 -4.44
CA ILE A 95 30.27 -11.16 -5.48
C ILE A 95 31.35 -11.87 -6.31
N ALA A 96 32.41 -11.15 -6.73
CA ALA A 96 33.50 -11.74 -7.49
C ALA A 96 34.25 -12.83 -6.70
N ALA A 97 34.53 -12.59 -5.43
CA ALA A 97 35.15 -13.57 -4.54
C ALA A 97 34.24 -14.79 -4.31
N ALA A 98 32.94 -14.59 -4.12
CA ALA A 98 31.98 -15.67 -3.96
C ALA A 98 31.86 -16.54 -5.23
N MET A 99 31.84 -15.92 -6.41
CA MET A 99 31.84 -16.63 -7.69
C MET A 99 33.13 -17.44 -7.88
N LEU A 100 34.29 -16.85 -7.59
CA LEU A 100 35.58 -17.54 -7.67
C LEU A 100 35.65 -18.73 -6.71
N ALA A 101 35.23 -18.54 -5.45
CA ALA A 101 35.18 -19.59 -4.45
C ALA A 101 34.23 -20.72 -4.86
N ALA A 102 33.07 -20.41 -5.42
CA ALA A 102 32.12 -21.40 -5.93
C ALA A 102 32.71 -22.19 -7.12
N SER A 103 33.39 -21.52 -8.06
CA SER A 103 34.07 -22.19 -9.17
C SER A 103 35.19 -23.12 -8.69
N VAL A 104 36.00 -22.69 -7.72
CA VAL A 104 37.06 -23.54 -7.14
C VAL A 104 36.45 -24.73 -6.39
N ALA A 105 35.39 -24.50 -5.59
CA ALA A 105 34.71 -25.57 -4.89
C ALA A 105 34.11 -26.61 -5.86
N LEU A 106 33.56 -26.18 -6.99
CA LEU A 106 33.03 -27.09 -8.01
C LEU A 106 34.13 -27.95 -8.66
N LEU A 107 35.32 -27.39 -8.88
CA LEU A 107 36.46 -28.13 -9.41
C LEU A 107 36.99 -29.17 -8.41
N ILE A 108 36.97 -28.87 -7.11
CA ILE A 108 37.45 -29.78 -6.06
C ILE A 108 36.41 -30.89 -5.79
N ALA A 109 35.13 -30.54 -5.82
CA ALA A 109 34.04 -31.47 -5.50
C ALA A 109 33.53 -32.27 -6.71
N ALA A 110 34.07 -32.05 -7.91
CA ALA A 110 33.63 -32.75 -9.12
C ALA A 110 33.86 -34.27 -8.96
N PRO A 111 32.79 -35.10 -8.94
CA PRO A 111 32.95 -36.54 -8.95
C PRO A 111 33.62 -36.96 -10.26
N LYS A 112 34.60 -37.87 -10.15
CA LYS A 112 35.29 -38.48 -11.30
C LYS A 112 34.22 -39.00 -12.26
N PRO A 113 34.19 -38.57 -13.53
CA PRO A 113 33.16 -39.00 -14.47
C PRO A 113 33.26 -40.51 -14.64
N ALA A 114 32.27 -41.24 -14.10
CA ALA A 114 32.13 -42.66 -14.35
C ALA A 114 31.79 -42.86 -15.83
N PRO A 115 32.37 -43.87 -16.51
CA PRO A 115 32.01 -44.18 -17.89
C PRO A 115 30.53 -44.61 -17.92
N SER A 116 29.68 -43.71 -18.37
CA SER A 116 28.24 -43.94 -18.50
C SER A 116 27.96 -44.79 -19.75
N GLY A 117 27.98 -46.11 -19.58
CA GLY A 117 27.40 -47.08 -20.53
C GLY A 117 25.87 -47.06 -20.48
N GLY A 118 25.27 -45.88 -20.65
CA GLY A 118 23.83 -45.68 -20.58
C GLY A 118 23.17 -46.01 -21.92
N THR A 119 22.48 -47.15 -21.99
CA THR A 119 21.54 -47.47 -23.06
C THR A 119 20.46 -46.39 -23.13
N VAL A 120 20.42 -45.67 -24.24
CA VAL A 120 19.37 -44.67 -24.53
C VAL A 120 18.04 -45.41 -24.64
N LYS A 121 17.24 -45.38 -23.57
CA LYS A 121 15.84 -45.81 -23.63
C LYS A 121 15.05 -44.70 -24.31
N MET A 122 14.80 -44.86 -25.61
CA MET A 122 13.92 -43.97 -26.38
C MET A 122 12.53 -43.95 -25.74
N VAL A 123 12.24 -42.88 -25.01
CA VAL A 123 10.88 -42.57 -24.58
C VAL A 123 10.14 -42.02 -25.78
N ARG A 124 9.21 -42.80 -26.30
CA ARG A 124 8.28 -42.40 -27.35
C ARG A 124 7.41 -41.26 -26.82
N MET A 125 7.72 -40.03 -27.23
CA MET A 125 6.86 -38.87 -26.94
C MET A 125 5.49 -39.10 -27.59
N PRO A 126 4.37 -38.90 -26.87
CA PRO A 126 3.06 -38.85 -27.49
C PRO A 126 3.00 -37.63 -28.40
N ALA A 127 2.34 -37.79 -29.56
CA ALA A 127 2.19 -36.75 -30.56
C ALA A 127 1.58 -35.49 -29.94
N MET A 128 2.35 -34.40 -29.95
CA MET A 128 1.87 -33.08 -29.61
C MET A 128 0.80 -32.69 -30.63
N ARG A 129 -0.47 -32.62 -30.20
CA ARG A 129 -1.53 -32.03 -31.01
C ARG A 129 -1.26 -30.54 -31.12
N VAL A 130 -0.93 -30.09 -32.33
CA VAL A 130 -0.95 -28.68 -32.70
C VAL A 130 -2.40 -28.21 -32.54
N VAL A 131 -2.65 -27.41 -31.51
CA VAL A 131 -3.88 -26.62 -31.41
C VAL A 131 -3.72 -25.50 -32.44
N THR A 132 -4.40 -25.64 -33.57
CA THR A 132 -4.52 -24.55 -34.54
C THR A 132 -5.30 -23.42 -33.87
N PRO A 133 -4.79 -22.17 -33.88
CA PRO A 133 -5.57 -21.04 -33.41
C PRO A 133 -6.76 -20.87 -34.36
N THR A 134 -7.97 -21.14 -33.86
CA THR A 134 -9.17 -20.65 -34.52
C THR A 134 -9.15 -19.13 -34.39
N THR A 135 -9.01 -18.47 -35.53
CA THR A 135 -9.26 -17.04 -35.67
C THR A 135 -10.61 -16.72 -35.04
N PRO A 136 -10.70 -15.79 -34.08
CA PRO A 136 -11.99 -15.28 -33.68
C PRO A 136 -12.58 -14.58 -34.89
N THR A 137 -13.66 -15.14 -35.44
CA THR A 137 -14.57 -14.43 -36.32
C THR A 137 -15.06 -13.23 -35.53
N THR A 138 -14.49 -12.06 -35.83
CA THR A 138 -14.98 -10.77 -35.38
C THR A 138 -16.37 -10.58 -36.00
N PRO A 139 -17.49 -10.62 -35.25
CA PRO A 139 -18.70 -10.04 -35.78
C PRO A 139 -18.44 -8.54 -35.92
N ALA A 140 -18.45 -8.06 -37.17
CA ALA A 140 -18.54 -6.65 -37.50
C ALA A 140 -19.93 -6.13 -37.11
N ALA A 141 -20.17 -6.00 -35.80
CA ALA A 141 -21.37 -5.41 -35.23
C ALA A 141 -21.16 -5.15 -33.73
N PHE A 142 -20.21 -4.29 -33.38
CA PHE A 142 -20.35 -3.50 -32.15
C PHE A 142 -20.13 -2.04 -32.50
N VAL A 143 -21.20 -1.50 -33.06
CA VAL A 143 -21.41 -0.07 -33.26
C VAL A 143 -21.33 0.61 -31.89
N ALA A 144 -20.60 1.71 -31.87
CA ALA A 144 -20.60 2.77 -30.87
C ALA A 144 -21.74 2.70 -29.85
N SER A 145 -21.42 2.24 -28.64
CA SER A 145 -22.15 2.67 -27.45
C SER A 145 -21.36 3.82 -26.83
N ALA A 146 -21.74 5.02 -27.23
CA ALA A 146 -21.43 6.23 -26.46
C ALA A 146 -21.90 6.02 -25.01
N PRO A 147 -21.19 6.53 -23.98
CA PRO A 147 -21.80 6.64 -22.68
C PRO A 147 -22.94 7.66 -22.80
N ALA A 148 -24.18 7.16 -22.78
CA ALA A 148 -25.31 7.96 -22.34
C ALA A 148 -24.99 8.37 -20.90
N VAL A 149 -24.45 9.56 -20.77
CA VAL A 149 -24.36 10.28 -19.50
C VAL A 149 -25.81 10.40 -19.04
N VAL A 150 -26.22 9.53 -18.13
CA VAL A 150 -27.47 9.70 -17.40
C VAL A 150 -27.25 10.96 -16.57
N ALA A 151 -27.73 12.08 -17.11
CA ALA A 151 -27.99 13.28 -16.35
C ALA A 151 -29.02 12.92 -15.29
N LEU A 152 -28.55 12.48 -14.11
CA LEU A 152 -29.33 12.63 -12.88
C LEU A 152 -29.48 14.14 -12.65
N THR A 153 -30.52 14.71 -13.23
CA THR A 153 -31.18 15.89 -12.66
C THR A 153 -31.93 15.43 -11.42
N ALA A 154 -31.18 15.05 -10.39
CA ALA A 154 -31.69 14.97 -9.04
C ALA A 154 -31.63 16.39 -8.46
N ASP A 155 -32.76 17.06 -8.62
CA ASP A 155 -33.26 18.14 -7.77
C ASP A 155 -32.70 18.05 -6.34
N SER A 156 -31.68 18.87 -6.07
CA SER A 156 -30.98 18.98 -4.78
C SER A 156 -31.27 20.33 -4.12
N THR A 157 -32.46 20.91 -4.34
CA THR A 157 -32.84 22.19 -3.73
C THR A 157 -33.86 22.08 -2.59
N ASN A 158 -34.14 20.89 -2.06
CA ASN A 158 -35.01 20.79 -0.88
C ASN A 158 -34.57 19.71 0.11
N ARG A 159 -33.52 20.01 0.87
CA ARG A 159 -33.22 19.31 2.13
C ARG A 159 -33.68 20.22 3.27
N PRO A 160 -34.79 19.92 3.97
CA PRO A 160 -35.25 20.78 5.05
C PRO A 160 -34.20 20.80 6.17
N ALA A 161 -33.86 22.01 6.63
CA ALA A 161 -32.86 22.34 7.66
C ALA A 161 -33.19 21.80 9.08
N GLU A 162 -34.00 20.75 9.18
CA GLU A 162 -34.57 20.22 10.43
C GLU A 162 -33.78 19.00 10.93
N ALA A 163 -33.30 18.13 10.04
CA ALA A 163 -32.49 16.95 10.40
C ALA A 163 -31.13 17.32 11.04
N GLN A 164 -30.57 18.47 10.68
CA GLN A 164 -29.27 18.91 11.19
C GLN A 164 -29.36 19.56 12.59
N ARG A 165 -30.55 20.03 13.00
CA ARG A 165 -30.79 20.54 14.37
C ARG A 165 -30.95 19.41 15.38
N ALA A 166 -31.50 18.26 14.98
CA ALA A 166 -31.61 17.07 15.84
C ALA A 166 -30.22 16.52 16.21
N HIS A 167 -29.29 16.42 15.25
CA HIS A 167 -27.93 15.94 15.54
C HIS A 167 -27.10 16.91 16.42
N ARG A 168 -27.30 18.23 16.32
CA ARG A 168 -26.62 19.19 17.21
C ARG A 168 -27.14 19.16 18.66
N ARG A 169 -28.43 18.87 18.88
CA ARG A 169 -28.98 18.71 20.25
C ARG A 169 -28.48 17.44 20.93
N ALA A 170 -28.32 16.33 20.21
CA ALA A 170 -27.81 15.08 20.76
C ALA A 170 -26.34 15.18 21.23
N ASN A 171 -25.50 15.97 20.53
CA ASN A 171 -24.09 16.13 20.92
C ASN A 171 -23.86 17.17 22.02
N ALA A 172 -24.81 18.06 22.29
CA ALA A 172 -24.72 19.04 23.38
C ALA A 172 -24.99 18.40 24.76
N SER A 173 -25.74 17.30 24.83
CA SER A 173 -26.04 16.60 26.08
C SER A 173 -24.97 15.62 26.54
N THR A 174 -23.98 15.29 25.70
CA THR A 174 -22.93 14.29 26.04
C THR A 174 -21.67 14.93 26.65
N GLY A 175 -21.61 16.27 26.72
CA GLY A 175 -20.45 17.01 27.25
C GLY A 175 -20.42 17.23 28.77
N ALA A 176 -21.41 16.74 29.53
CA ALA A 176 -21.54 17.05 30.95
C ALA A 176 -21.58 15.79 31.83
N ARG A 177 -20.54 14.93 31.76
CA ARG A 177 -20.26 13.96 32.83
C ARG A 177 -18.82 13.42 32.79
N PHE A 178 -17.85 14.30 32.93
CA PHE A 178 -16.55 13.90 33.50
C PHE A 178 -16.60 14.22 34.99
N GLU A 179 -17.15 13.28 35.77
CA GLU A 179 -17.00 13.27 37.22
C GLU A 179 -15.50 13.12 37.54
N ALA A 180 -15.01 14.04 38.37
CA ALA A 180 -13.64 14.14 38.80
C ALA A 180 -13.22 12.91 39.60
N LEU A 181 -12.08 12.29 39.24
CA LEU A 181 -11.37 11.36 40.10
C LEU A 181 -10.77 12.13 41.29
N PRO A 182 -11.05 11.76 42.54
CA PRO A 182 -10.33 12.30 43.69
C PRO A 182 -8.95 11.64 43.78
N GLY A 183 -7.86 12.43 43.76
CA GLY A 183 -6.54 11.89 44.08
C GLY A 183 -5.30 12.52 43.44
N GLN A 184 -5.38 13.65 42.74
CA GLN A 184 -4.18 14.32 42.23
C GLN A 184 -3.89 15.61 43.02
N ALA A 185 -2.86 15.52 43.87
CA ALA A 185 -2.30 16.64 44.60
C ALA A 185 -1.69 17.68 43.64
N PRO A 186 -1.84 18.99 43.91
CA PRO A 186 -1.26 20.02 43.06
C PRO A 186 0.25 20.10 43.26
N LEU A 187 1.00 19.83 42.20
CA LEU A 187 2.43 20.15 42.12
C LEU A 187 2.61 21.67 42.11
N ARG A 188 3.32 22.15 43.13
CA ARG A 188 3.84 23.51 43.33
C ARG A 188 4.31 24.16 42.03
N THR A 189 3.74 25.32 41.74
CA THR A 189 4.33 26.33 40.85
C THR A 189 5.55 26.96 41.52
N ALA A 190 6.71 26.90 40.86
CA ALA A 190 7.89 27.72 41.17
C ALA A 190 8.09 28.79 40.08
N PRO A 191 8.66 29.97 40.43
CA PRO A 191 8.55 31.18 39.64
C PRO A 191 9.59 31.33 38.51
N SER A 192 9.22 32.22 37.61
CA SER A 192 9.89 32.70 36.40
C SER A 192 11.26 33.37 36.62
N ALA A 193 12.23 32.97 35.81
CA ALA A 193 13.29 33.81 35.26
C ALA A 193 13.24 33.59 33.73
N GLY A 194 13.14 34.58 32.84
CA GLY A 194 13.77 35.89 32.88
C GLY A 194 14.90 35.92 31.84
N THR A 195 14.60 35.72 30.56
CA THR A 195 15.56 35.96 29.47
C THR A 195 14.86 36.61 28.29
N THR A 196 14.95 37.94 28.25
CA THR A 196 14.70 38.78 27.07
C THR A 196 15.76 38.47 26.01
N SER A 197 15.35 37.91 24.88
CA SER A 197 16.19 37.84 23.67
C SER A 197 15.64 38.82 22.65
N SER A 198 16.39 39.90 22.43
CA SER A 198 16.13 40.95 21.45
C SER A 198 16.22 40.38 20.03
N VAL A 199 15.10 40.31 19.32
CA VAL A 199 15.09 40.07 17.88
C VAL A 199 15.28 41.42 17.19
N ARG A 200 16.49 41.61 16.65
CA ARG A 200 16.89 42.75 15.83
C ARG A 200 16.26 42.59 14.46
N LEU A 201 15.23 43.39 14.15
CA LEU A 201 14.70 43.56 12.80
C LEU A 201 15.78 44.25 11.95
N GLN A 202 16.38 43.52 11.00
CA GLN A 202 17.10 44.15 9.89
C GLN A 202 16.13 44.29 8.72
N ALA A 203 15.85 45.56 8.39
CA ALA A 203 15.18 45.95 7.16
C ALA A 203 16.10 45.65 5.98
N VAL A 204 15.63 44.82 5.05
CA VAL A 204 16.26 44.65 3.73
C VAL A 204 15.59 45.65 2.79
N THR A 205 16.28 46.76 2.52
CA THR A 205 15.95 47.68 1.44
C THR A 205 16.29 47.03 0.11
N TYR A 206 15.27 46.80 -0.71
CA TYR A 206 15.38 46.40 -2.11
C TYR A 206 15.63 47.65 -2.95
N VAL A 207 16.85 47.83 -3.45
CA VAL A 207 17.18 48.84 -4.47
C VAL A 207 17.28 48.10 -5.80
N GLY A 208 16.35 48.40 -6.70
CA GLY A 208 16.41 47.97 -8.08
C GLY A 208 17.25 48.93 -8.92
N GLN A 209 18.13 48.37 -9.74
CA GLN A 209 18.48 48.87 -11.07
C GLN A 209 18.66 47.67 -12.00
#